data_AF-A0A847H018-F1
#
_entry.id   AF-A0A847H018-F1
#
_cell.length_a   1.000
_cell.length_b   1.000
_cell.length_c   1.000
_cell.angle_alpha   90.00
_cell.angle_beta   90.00
_cell.angle_gamma   90.00
#
_symmetry.space_group_name_H-M   'P 1'
#
loop_
_entity.id
_entity.type
_entity.pdbx_description
1 polymer ?
#
loop_
_entity_poly.entity_id
_entity_poly.type
_entity_poly.pdbx_seq_one_letter_code
_entity_poly.pdbx_strand_id
1 'polypeptide(L)'
;MSEATNQIIAYYRVSTKKQGASGLGLEGQKATVSDFANRNGAMVVYGYTEVESGKRKDRPELAKAIAHARRNKATLVVAKLDRLARNVAFLSALMESGADFVCCDNPHANRLTIHILAAVAEDEAKRISDRTKAALAAAKARGTLLGSARPGHWEGREDRRLAGLQRARKVAVETIKENAQQAYADLFGVVKSKHAEGQTLQAIADELNEQGHRTRRGRSWTPVQVMRVLRRAG
;
A
#
# COMPACT_ATOMS: atom_id res chain seq x y z
N MET A 1 7.99 0.22 35.00
CA MET A 1 7.21 1.41 34.60
C MET A 1 8.16 2.27 33.78
N SER A 2 8.03 2.26 32.45
CA SER A 2 8.90 3.04 31.57
C SER A 2 8.48 4.51 31.68
N GLU A 3 9.41 5.41 31.99
CA GLU A 3 9.19 6.86 31.85
C GLU A 3 8.79 7.14 30.41
N ALA A 4 7.49 7.28 30.17
CA ALA A 4 6.98 7.74 28.90
C ALA A 4 7.40 9.20 28.77
N THR A 5 8.34 9.48 27.87
CA THR A 5 8.71 10.84 27.51
C THR A 5 7.43 11.61 27.19
N ASN A 6 7.23 12.73 27.87
CA ASN A 6 6.03 13.56 27.83
C ASN A 6 5.84 14.29 26.49
N GLN A 7 6.35 13.73 25.41
CA GLN A 7 6.43 14.31 24.08
C GLN A 7 5.54 13.52 23.13
N ILE A 8 4.66 14.24 22.45
CA ILE A 8 3.69 13.70 21.51
C ILE A 8 3.98 14.25 20.12
N ILE A 9 3.95 13.36 19.13
CA ILE A 9 3.84 13.74 17.71
C ILE A 9 2.39 13.53 17.29
N ALA A 10 1.74 14.58 16.82
CA ALA A 10 0.35 14.50 16.37
C ALA A 10 0.28 14.19 14.88
N TYR A 11 -0.68 13.35 14.47
CA TYR A 11 -1.01 13.12 13.07
C TYR A 11 -2.48 13.42 12.79
N TYR A 12 -2.71 14.29 11.82
CA TYR A 12 -4.00 14.78 11.39
C TYR A 12 -4.30 14.36 9.96
N ARG A 13 -5.57 14.07 9.68
CA ARG A 13 -6.02 13.73 8.32
C ARG A 13 -7.19 14.60 7.89
N VAL A 14 -7.11 15.14 6.68
CA VAL A 14 -8.17 15.94 6.05
C VAL A 14 -8.46 15.47 4.63
N SER A 15 -9.72 15.45 4.23
CA SER A 15 -10.12 15.10 2.85
C SER A 15 -10.34 16.35 2.01
N THR A 16 -9.76 16.39 0.81
CA THR A 16 -9.86 17.55 -0.09
C THR A 16 -11.28 17.80 -0.63
N LYS A 17 -12.17 16.80 -0.63
CA LYS A 17 -13.49 16.92 -1.27
C LYS A 17 -14.60 17.54 -0.40
N LYS A 18 -14.37 17.76 0.90
CA LYS A 18 -15.43 18.23 1.83
C LYS A 18 -15.05 19.37 2.77
N GLN A 19 -13.84 19.93 2.68
CA GLN A 19 -13.39 20.98 3.61
C GLN A 19 -13.36 22.40 3.02
N GLY A 20 -14.13 22.66 1.97
CA GLY A 20 -14.39 24.02 1.51
C GLY A 20 -15.41 24.81 2.33
N ALA A 21 -16.04 24.24 3.37
CA ALA A 21 -17.21 24.88 4.00
C ALA A 21 -17.13 25.15 5.52
N SER A 22 -16.13 24.68 6.29
CA SER A 22 -16.12 25.02 7.73
C SER A 22 -14.81 24.94 8.52
N GLY A 23 -13.74 24.27 8.08
CA GLY A 23 -12.51 24.11 8.88
C GLY A 23 -12.64 23.25 10.17
N LEU A 24 -13.86 22.97 10.62
CA LEU A 24 -14.20 22.29 11.88
C LEU A 24 -13.59 20.88 12.02
N GLY A 25 -13.34 20.18 10.91
CA GLY A 25 -12.82 18.82 10.96
C GLY A 25 -11.34 18.72 11.33
N LEU A 26 -10.51 19.73 11.03
CA LEU A 26 -9.10 19.79 11.44
C LEU A 26 -8.98 20.40 12.84
N GLU A 27 -9.71 21.49 13.07
CA GLU A 27 -9.74 22.17 14.37
C GLU A 27 -10.26 21.24 15.47
N GLY A 28 -11.31 20.45 15.21
CA GLY A 28 -11.78 19.45 16.17
C GLY A 28 -10.75 18.35 16.45
N GLN A 29 -9.91 17.97 15.47
CA GLN A 29 -8.82 17.01 15.71
C GLN A 29 -7.72 17.63 16.57
N LYS A 30 -7.30 18.86 16.27
CA LYS A 30 -6.30 19.59 17.08
C LYS A 30 -6.78 19.79 18.51
N ALA A 31 -8.05 20.16 18.69
CA ALA A 31 -8.67 20.31 20.01
C ALA A 31 -8.63 18.99 20.78
N THR A 32 -9.05 17.87 20.15
CA THR A 32 -9.02 16.54 20.78
C THR A 32 -7.61 16.14 21.21
N VAL A 33 -6.60 16.37 20.35
CA VAL A 33 -5.20 16.06 20.68
C VAL A 33 -4.65 16.98 21.76
N SER A 34 -5.02 18.27 21.75
CA SER A 34 -4.60 19.23 22.77
C SER A 34 -5.21 18.89 24.13
N ASP A 35 -6.50 18.53 24.17
CA ASP A 35 -7.17 18.07 25.38
C ASP A 35 -6.54 16.79 25.92
N PHE A 36 -6.20 15.85 25.04
CA PHE A 36 -5.49 14.63 25.42
C PHE A 36 -4.11 14.95 26.00
N ALA A 37 -3.33 15.82 25.34
CA ALA A 37 -2.00 16.23 25.80
C ALA A 37 -2.09 16.87 27.18
N ASN A 38 -3.00 17.84 27.37
CA ASN A 38 -3.22 18.52 28.65
C ASN A 38 -3.61 17.55 29.78
N ARG A 39 -4.53 16.62 29.53
CA ARG A 39 -4.99 15.63 30.54
C ARG A 39 -3.87 14.67 30.98
N ASN A 40 -2.93 14.38 30.10
CA ASN A 40 -1.82 13.46 30.38
C ASN A 40 -0.52 14.19 30.74
N GLY A 41 -0.55 15.52 30.87
CA GLY A 41 0.63 16.34 31.14
C GLY A 41 1.66 16.34 30.00
N ALA A 42 1.30 15.90 28.81
CA ALA A 42 2.19 15.76 27.66
C ALA A 42 2.19 17.01 26.77
N MET A 43 3.26 17.17 25.98
CA MET A 43 3.50 18.29 25.09
C MET A 43 3.51 17.82 23.64
N VAL A 44 2.71 18.48 22.79
CA VAL A 44 2.74 18.23 21.34
C VAL A 44 3.98 18.90 20.75
N VAL A 45 4.98 18.11 20.36
CA VAL A 45 6.25 18.58 19.78
C VAL A 45 6.07 19.00 18.32
N TYR A 46 5.25 18.25 17.57
CA TYR A 46 5.00 18.55 16.16
C TYR A 46 3.70 17.91 15.67
N GLY A 47 3.05 18.53 14.70
CA GLY A 47 1.83 18.01 14.06
C GLY A 47 2.00 17.82 12.56
N TYR A 48 1.78 16.60 12.07
CA TYR A 48 1.76 16.28 10.64
C TYR A 48 0.34 16.28 10.12
N THR A 49 0.09 16.94 8.99
CA THR A 49 -1.25 16.99 8.38
C THR A 49 -1.23 16.35 7.00
N GLU A 50 -1.97 15.26 6.85
CA GLU A 50 -2.10 14.54 5.59
C GLU A 50 -3.36 14.99 4.84
N VAL A 51 -3.15 15.41 3.59
CA VAL A 51 -4.22 15.91 2.71
C VAL A 51 -4.60 14.83 1.71
N GLU A 52 -5.72 14.17 1.97
CA GLU A 52 -6.22 13.08 1.13
C GLU A 52 -6.87 13.63 -0.14
N SER A 53 -6.11 13.57 -1.24
CA SER A 53 -6.65 13.59 -2.60
C SER A 53 -7.10 12.17 -2.94
N GLY A 54 -8.37 12.00 -3.33
CA GLY A 54 -9.00 10.69 -3.60
C GLY A 54 -8.35 9.82 -4.69
N LYS A 55 -7.18 10.20 -5.21
CA LYS A 55 -6.39 9.49 -6.21
C LYS A 55 -5.02 9.01 -5.68
N ARG A 56 -4.52 9.54 -4.55
CA ARG A 56 -3.19 9.21 -4.00
C ARG A 56 -3.31 8.31 -2.77
N LYS A 57 -2.70 7.12 -2.88
CA LYS A 57 -2.55 6.15 -1.78
C LYS A 57 -1.30 6.40 -0.95
N ASP A 58 -0.34 7.13 -1.49
CA ASP A 58 0.91 7.46 -0.80
C ASP A 58 0.64 8.44 0.35
N ARG A 59 1.31 8.20 1.48
CA ARG A 59 1.12 8.94 2.75
C ARG A 59 2.47 9.42 3.28
N PRO A 60 3.10 10.41 2.60
CA PRO A 60 4.42 10.87 2.97
C PRO A 60 4.47 11.53 4.35
N GLU A 61 3.40 12.20 4.78
CA GLU A 61 3.39 12.91 6.08
C GLU A 61 3.28 11.93 7.24
N LEU A 62 2.57 10.81 7.05
CA LEU A 62 2.56 9.73 8.03
C LEU A 62 3.94 9.09 8.22
N ALA A 63 4.62 8.75 7.12
CA ALA A 63 5.94 8.14 7.19
C ALA A 63 6.93 9.06 7.94
N LYS A 64 6.84 10.38 7.70
CA LYS A 64 7.59 11.39 8.45
C LYS A 64 7.21 11.41 9.93
N ALA A 65 5.92 11.35 10.26
CA ALA A 65 5.43 11.34 11.64
C ALA A 65 5.96 10.14 12.43
N ILE A 66 5.89 8.94 11.85
CA ILE A 66 6.44 7.70 12.46
C ILE A 66 7.95 7.83 12.66
N ALA A 67 8.68 8.28 11.63
CA ALA A 67 10.13 8.45 11.72
C ALA A 67 10.53 9.52 12.77
N HIS A 68 9.71 10.56 12.95
CA HIS A 68 9.94 11.61 13.94
C HIS A 68 9.64 11.09 15.36
N ALA A 69 8.52 10.41 15.56
CA ALA A 69 8.15 9.78 16.82
C ALA A 69 9.25 8.83 17.30
N ARG A 70 9.74 7.95 16.42
CA ARG A 70 10.83 7.01 16.74
C ARG A 70 12.13 7.70 17.14
N ARG A 71 12.55 8.73 16.39
CA ARG A 71 13.80 9.45 16.66
C ARG A 71 13.80 10.14 18.03
N ASN A 72 12.65 10.67 18.44
CA ASN A 72 12.51 11.39 19.70
C ASN A 72 11.98 10.52 20.85
N LYS A 73 11.78 9.21 20.63
CA LYS A 73 11.08 8.31 21.57
C LYS A 73 9.68 8.82 21.97
N ALA A 74 9.08 9.69 21.15
CA ALA A 74 7.80 10.33 21.40
C ALA A 74 6.64 9.42 20.99
N THR A 75 5.49 9.58 21.64
CA THR A 75 4.27 8.83 21.30
C THR A 75 3.58 9.47 20.10
N LEU A 76 3.24 8.67 19.09
CA LEU A 76 2.42 9.10 17.97
C LEU A 76 0.95 9.12 18.40
N VAL A 77 0.30 10.29 18.34
CA VAL A 77 -1.09 10.47 18.74
C VAL A 77 -1.97 10.82 17.55
N VAL A 78 -3.12 10.18 17.48
CA VAL A 78 -4.15 10.44 16.48
C VAL A 78 -5.50 10.69 17.15
N ALA A 79 -6.27 11.63 16.61
CA ALA A 79 -7.52 12.07 17.23
C ALA A 79 -8.61 10.98 17.27
N LYS A 80 -8.76 10.17 16.22
CA LYS A 80 -9.76 9.09 16.18
C LYS A 80 -9.32 7.85 15.40
N LEU A 81 -9.68 6.68 15.91
CA LEU A 81 -9.36 5.38 15.34
C LEU A 81 -10.13 5.10 14.04
N ASP A 82 -11.35 5.60 13.87
CA ASP A 82 -12.16 5.41 12.65
C ASP A 82 -11.47 5.97 11.39
N ARG A 83 -10.59 6.97 11.59
CA ARG A 83 -9.81 7.58 10.52
C ARG A 83 -8.61 6.74 10.11
N LEU A 84 -8.20 5.79 10.95
CA LEU A 84 -7.07 4.88 10.75
C LEU A 84 -7.52 3.48 10.35
N ALA A 85 -8.60 2.97 10.98
CA ALA A 85 -9.12 1.62 10.80
C ALA A 85 -9.63 1.33 9.38
N ARG A 86 -10.00 2.35 8.60
CA ARG A 86 -10.31 2.16 7.17
C ARG A 86 -9.09 1.82 6.30
N ASN A 87 -7.89 1.81 6.88
CA ASN A 87 -6.66 1.53 6.18
C ASN A 87 -5.83 0.52 6.98
N VAL A 88 -5.99 -0.74 6.66
CA VAL A 88 -5.26 -1.85 7.29
C VAL A 88 -3.75 -1.69 7.10
N ALA A 89 -3.31 -1.21 5.93
CA ALA A 89 -1.90 -0.95 5.67
C ALA A 89 -1.32 0.15 6.58
N PHE A 90 -2.13 1.12 7.01
CA PHE A 90 -1.74 2.11 8.01
C PHE A 90 -1.46 1.43 9.35
N LEU A 91 -2.39 0.59 9.81
CA LEU A 91 -2.25 -0.08 11.10
C LEU A 91 -1.03 -0.99 11.03
N SER A 92 -0.91 -1.84 10.01
CA SER A 92 0.27 -2.72 9.81
C SER A 92 1.60 -1.97 9.83
N ALA A 93 1.75 -0.87 9.07
CA ALA A 93 2.99 -0.09 9.04
C ALA A 93 3.34 0.52 10.41
N LEU A 94 2.33 0.99 11.13
CA LEU A 94 2.49 1.51 12.49
C LEU A 94 2.91 0.40 13.45
N MET A 95 2.36 -0.80 13.31
CA MET A 95 2.74 -1.96 14.12
C MET A 95 4.19 -2.35 13.85
N GLU A 96 4.57 -2.52 12.58
CA GLU A 96 5.92 -2.87 12.15
C GLU A 96 6.96 -1.82 12.55
N SER A 97 6.55 -0.55 12.67
CA SER A 97 7.47 0.55 13.00
C SER A 97 8.02 0.50 14.42
N GLY A 98 7.33 -0.19 15.35
CA GLY A 98 7.69 -0.22 16.78
C GLY A 98 7.52 1.12 17.51
N ALA A 99 6.88 2.13 16.91
CA ALA A 99 6.57 3.39 17.58
C ALA A 99 5.42 3.22 18.59
N ASP A 100 5.52 3.90 19.73
CA ASP A 100 4.41 4.00 20.68
C ASP A 100 3.29 4.84 20.06
N PHE A 101 2.07 4.35 20.23
CA PHE A 101 0.92 4.91 19.54
C PHE A 101 -0.32 4.93 20.41
N VAL A 102 -1.04 6.06 20.39
CA VAL A 102 -2.29 6.24 21.14
C VAL A 102 -3.35 6.91 20.28
N CYS A 103 -4.57 6.40 20.39
CA CYS A 103 -5.77 7.05 19.85
C CYS A 103 -6.47 7.83 20.97
N CYS A 104 -6.80 9.11 20.73
CA CYS A 104 -7.44 9.93 21.75
C CYS A 104 -8.85 9.45 22.12
N ASP A 105 -9.57 8.84 21.17
CA ASP A 105 -10.91 8.26 21.37
C ASP A 105 -10.89 6.88 22.03
N ASN A 106 -9.73 6.19 22.01
CA ASN A 106 -9.54 4.96 22.75
C ASN A 106 -8.12 4.91 23.38
N PRO A 107 -7.89 5.68 24.47
CA PRO A 107 -6.58 5.77 25.12
C PRO A 107 -6.08 4.45 25.70
N HIS A 108 -6.99 3.51 25.98
CA HIS A 108 -6.67 2.18 26.52
C HIS A 108 -6.57 1.10 25.44
N ALA A 109 -6.72 1.45 24.16
CA ALA A 109 -6.52 0.51 23.07
C ALA A 109 -5.07 0.04 23.09
N ASN A 110 -4.84 -1.10 23.72
CA ASN A 110 -3.55 -1.74 23.68
C ASN A 110 -3.26 -2.22 22.25
N ARG A 111 -1.99 -2.51 21.99
CA ARG A 111 -1.52 -2.98 20.67
C ARG A 111 -2.34 -4.16 20.14
N LEU A 112 -2.78 -5.08 21.01
CA LEU A 112 -3.59 -6.25 20.66
C LEU A 112 -5.00 -5.85 20.21
N THR A 113 -5.69 -4.96 20.93
CA THR A 113 -7.01 -4.47 20.56
C THR A 113 -6.96 -3.78 19.19
N ILE A 114 -5.90 -3.02 18.92
CA ILE A 114 -5.69 -2.38 17.62
C ILE A 114 -5.51 -3.43 16.51
N HIS A 115 -4.72 -4.49 16.74
CA HIS A 115 -4.57 -5.60 15.78
C HIS A 115 -5.92 -6.24 15.42
N ILE A 116 -6.75 -6.53 16.44
CA ILE A 116 -8.06 -7.16 16.25
C ILE A 116 -8.97 -6.24 15.43
N LEU A 117 -9.04 -4.95 15.78
CA LEU A 117 -9.84 -3.97 15.05
C LEU A 117 -9.35 -3.77 13.61
N ALA A 118 -8.03 -3.83 13.38
CA ALA A 118 -7.44 -3.79 12.04
C ALA A 118 -7.90 -4.98 11.19
N ALA A 119 -7.80 -6.19 11.73
CA ALA A 119 -8.16 -7.42 11.04
C ALA A 119 -9.66 -7.47 10.71
N VAL A 120 -10.51 -7.05 11.64
CA VAL A 120 -11.97 -6.96 11.41
C VAL A 120 -12.28 -5.95 10.30
N ALA A 121 -11.62 -4.79 10.30
CA ALA A 121 -11.81 -3.79 9.26
C ALA A 121 -11.31 -4.26 7.88
N GLU A 122 -10.23 -5.05 7.84
CA GLU A 122 -9.74 -5.69 6.61
C GLU A 122 -10.76 -6.66 6.01
N ASP A 123 -11.27 -7.56 6.86
CA ASP A 123 -12.26 -8.55 6.45
C ASP A 123 -13.53 -7.88 5.93
N GLU A 124 -14.03 -6.86 6.62
CA GLU A 124 -15.22 -6.12 6.17
C GLU A 124 -14.99 -5.42 4.82
N ALA A 125 -13.84 -4.75 4.66
CA ALA A 125 -13.50 -4.10 3.40
C ALA A 125 -13.38 -5.12 2.25
N LYS A 126 -12.79 -6.28 2.52
CA LYS A 126 -12.70 -7.40 1.58
C LYS A 126 -14.09 -7.92 1.21
N ARG A 127 -14.97 -8.18 2.18
CA ARG A 127 -16.35 -8.64 1.97
C ARG A 127 -17.16 -7.66 1.12
N ILE A 128 -17.03 -6.35 1.38
CA ILE A 128 -17.67 -5.31 0.56
C ILE A 128 -17.16 -5.38 -0.88
N SER A 129 -15.84 -5.43 -1.06
CA SER A 129 -15.21 -5.55 -2.38
C SER A 129 -15.72 -6.80 -3.12
N ASP A 130 -15.74 -7.95 -2.46
CA ASP A 130 -16.09 -9.22 -3.07
C ASP A 130 -17.58 -9.26 -3.44
N ARG A 131 -18.46 -8.71 -2.57
CA ARG A 131 -19.87 -8.50 -2.89
C ARG A 131 -20.07 -7.57 -4.09
N THR A 132 -19.33 -6.46 -4.17
CA THR A 132 -19.39 -5.55 -5.32
C THR A 132 -18.92 -6.23 -6.60
N LYS A 133 -17.81 -6.98 -6.56
CA LYS A 133 -17.32 -7.74 -7.73
C LYS A 133 -18.34 -8.78 -8.18
N ALA A 134 -18.93 -9.52 -7.25
CA ALA A 134 -19.98 -10.50 -7.55
C ALA A 134 -21.20 -9.83 -8.21
N ALA A 135 -21.65 -8.70 -7.66
CA ALA A 135 -22.76 -7.93 -8.23
C ALA A 135 -22.45 -7.42 -9.66
N LEU A 136 -21.25 -6.89 -9.89
CA LEU A 136 -20.81 -6.42 -11.21
C LEU A 136 -20.66 -7.58 -12.21
N ALA A 137 -20.14 -8.73 -11.77
CA ALA A 137 -20.03 -9.93 -12.60
C ALA A 137 -21.42 -10.43 -13.02
N ALA A 138 -22.37 -10.49 -12.08
CA ALA A 138 -23.76 -10.86 -12.37
C ALA A 138 -24.43 -9.86 -13.32
N ALA A 139 -24.21 -8.55 -13.14
CA ALA A 139 -24.72 -7.53 -14.07
C ALA A 139 -24.15 -7.70 -15.48
N LYS A 140 -22.84 -7.97 -15.60
CA LYS A 140 -22.18 -8.25 -16.88
C LYS A 140 -22.73 -9.51 -17.55
N ALA A 141 -22.99 -10.57 -16.78
CA ALA A 141 -23.60 -11.81 -17.28
C ALA A 141 -25.03 -11.59 -17.80
N ARG A 142 -25.78 -10.65 -17.20
CA ARG A 142 -27.08 -10.18 -17.69
C ARG A 142 -26.99 -9.21 -18.89
N GLY A 143 -25.81 -9.00 -19.46
CA GLY A 143 -25.60 -8.09 -20.60
C GLY A 143 -25.56 -6.61 -20.24
N THR A 144 -25.51 -6.24 -18.95
CA THR A 144 -25.40 -4.83 -18.56
C THR A 144 -24.02 -4.28 -18.95
N LEU A 145 -24.00 -3.23 -19.78
CA LEU A 145 -22.77 -2.52 -20.14
C LEU A 145 -22.32 -1.62 -18.97
N LEU A 146 -21.10 -1.86 -18.50
CA LEU A 146 -20.51 -1.17 -17.35
C LEU A 146 -19.38 -0.24 -17.78
N GLY A 147 -19.23 0.88 -17.08
CA GLY A 147 -18.11 1.80 -17.26
C GLY A 147 -17.89 2.20 -18.73
N SER A 148 -16.67 1.99 -19.21
CA SER A 148 -16.21 2.37 -20.56
C SER A 148 -16.79 1.56 -21.71
N ALA A 149 -17.55 0.50 -21.42
CA ALA A 149 -18.24 -0.30 -22.42
C ALA A 149 -19.63 0.25 -22.78
N ARG A 150 -20.11 1.28 -22.07
CA ARG A 150 -21.39 1.92 -22.38
C ARG A 150 -21.32 2.72 -23.69
N PRO A 151 -22.39 2.70 -24.52
CA PRO A 151 -22.47 3.55 -25.70
C PRO A 151 -22.27 5.03 -25.33
N GLY A 152 -21.58 5.78 -26.18
CA GLY A 152 -21.28 7.19 -25.95
C GLY A 152 -20.33 7.52 -24.79
N HIS A 153 -19.78 6.52 -24.07
CA HIS A 153 -18.87 6.81 -22.94
C HIS A 153 -17.63 7.60 -23.35
N TRP A 154 -17.20 7.46 -24.60
CA TRP A 154 -15.98 8.11 -25.12
C TRP A 154 -16.25 9.30 -26.03
N GLU A 155 -17.51 9.61 -26.34
CA GLU A 155 -17.86 10.76 -27.19
C GLU A 155 -17.36 12.06 -26.54
N GLY A 156 -16.54 12.81 -27.27
CA GLY A 156 -15.91 14.04 -26.80
C GLY A 156 -14.82 13.82 -25.74
N ARG A 157 -14.32 12.58 -25.59
CA ARG A 157 -13.25 12.17 -24.67
C ARG A 157 -12.29 11.16 -25.30
N GLU A 158 -12.16 11.17 -26.62
CA GLU A 158 -11.32 10.27 -27.40
C GLU A 158 -9.84 10.45 -27.04
N ASP A 159 -9.42 11.69 -26.83
CA ASP A 159 -8.12 12.08 -26.31
C ASP A 159 -7.80 11.38 -24.97
N ARG A 160 -8.77 11.36 -24.04
CA ARG A 160 -8.64 10.70 -22.74
C ARG A 160 -8.59 9.18 -22.88
N ARG A 161 -9.33 8.60 -23.84
CA ARG A 161 -9.26 7.16 -24.14
C ARG A 161 -7.87 6.77 -24.60
N LEU A 162 -7.32 7.51 -25.57
CA LEU A 162 -5.98 7.28 -26.11
C LEU A 162 -4.91 7.45 -25.04
N ALA A 163 -4.95 8.53 -24.26
CA ALA A 163 -4.04 8.76 -23.15
C ALA A 163 -4.13 7.65 -22.08
N GLY A 164 -5.35 7.17 -21.79
CA GLY A 164 -5.59 6.06 -20.87
C GLY A 164 -4.96 4.74 -21.36
N LEU A 165 -5.15 4.41 -22.64
CA LEU A 165 -4.57 3.21 -23.26
C LEU A 165 -3.04 3.25 -23.28
N GLN A 166 -2.45 4.41 -23.62
CA GLN A 166 -1.00 4.57 -23.62
C GLN A 166 -0.40 4.40 -22.22
N ARG A 167 -1.02 5.01 -21.20
CA ARG A 167 -0.62 4.82 -19.80
C ARG A 167 -0.75 3.36 -19.37
N ALA A 168 -1.88 2.72 -19.67
CA ALA A 168 -2.12 1.32 -19.33
C ALA A 168 -1.08 0.39 -19.98
N ARG A 169 -0.71 0.64 -21.25
CA ARG A 169 0.32 -0.12 -21.95
C ARG A 169 1.68 0.04 -21.28
N LYS A 170 2.08 1.27 -20.95
CA LYS A 170 3.36 1.55 -20.27
C LYS A 170 3.42 0.85 -18.91
N VAL A 171 2.37 0.99 -18.09
CA VAL A 171 2.28 0.32 -16.78
C VAL A 171 2.32 -1.19 -16.93
N ALA A 172 1.57 -1.75 -17.89
CA ALA A 172 1.56 -3.20 -18.12
C ALA A 172 2.96 -3.74 -18.49
N VAL A 173 3.70 -3.02 -19.34
CA VAL A 173 5.08 -3.39 -19.69
C VAL A 173 5.99 -3.36 -18.45
N GLU A 174 5.90 -2.31 -17.63
CA GLU A 174 6.72 -2.19 -16.42
C GLU A 174 6.38 -3.27 -15.40
N THR A 175 5.09 -3.49 -15.12
CA THR A 175 4.63 -4.55 -14.20
C THR A 175 5.01 -5.94 -14.70
N ILE A 176 4.99 -6.20 -16.01
CA ILE A 176 5.47 -7.48 -16.56
C ILE A 176 6.97 -7.66 -16.31
N LYS A 177 7.75 -6.58 -16.45
CA LYS A 177 9.19 -6.58 -16.21
C LYS A 177 9.50 -6.81 -14.73
N GLU A 178 8.88 -6.04 -13.82
CA GLU A 178 9.03 -6.18 -12.37
C GLU A 178 8.66 -7.58 -11.88
N ASN A 179 7.50 -8.10 -12.30
CA ASN A 179 7.07 -9.45 -11.93
C ASN A 179 8.03 -10.54 -12.43
N ALA A 180 8.58 -10.37 -13.64
CA ALA A 180 9.58 -11.31 -14.16
C ALA A 180 10.91 -11.20 -13.41
N GLN A 181 11.26 -10.01 -12.93
CA GLN A 181 12.48 -9.79 -12.17
C GLN A 181 12.37 -10.39 -10.76
N GLN A 182 11.25 -10.18 -10.08
CA GLN A 182 11.00 -10.78 -8.77
C GLN A 182 10.89 -12.31 -8.83
N ALA A 183 10.20 -12.85 -9.85
CA ALA A 183 9.97 -14.30 -9.97
C ALA A 183 11.25 -15.12 -10.22
N TYR A 184 12.34 -14.49 -10.65
CA TYR A 184 13.61 -15.16 -10.95
C TYR A 184 14.80 -14.53 -10.20
N ALA A 185 14.51 -13.76 -9.14
CA ALA A 185 15.53 -13.05 -8.37
C ALA A 185 16.54 -14.00 -7.71
N ASP A 186 16.04 -15.13 -7.23
CA ASP A 186 16.78 -16.26 -6.69
C ASP A 186 17.66 -16.97 -7.73
N LEU A 187 17.18 -17.05 -8.98
CA LEU A 187 17.90 -17.72 -10.07
C LEU A 187 19.00 -16.86 -10.72
N PHE A 188 19.00 -15.54 -10.52
CA PHE A 188 19.97 -14.65 -11.18
C PHE A 188 21.42 -15.00 -10.85
N GLY A 189 21.72 -15.28 -9.58
CA GLY A 189 23.07 -15.63 -9.15
C GLY A 189 23.57 -16.92 -9.79
N VAL A 190 22.72 -17.96 -9.74
CA VAL A 190 23.02 -19.29 -10.28
C VAL A 190 23.22 -19.23 -11.79
N VAL A 191 22.29 -18.61 -12.52
CA VAL A 191 22.34 -18.51 -13.98
C VAL A 191 23.54 -17.67 -14.43
N LYS A 192 23.90 -16.61 -13.70
CA LYS A 192 25.06 -15.77 -14.02
C LYS A 192 26.38 -16.49 -13.78
N SER A 193 26.53 -17.22 -12.66
CA SER A 193 27.73 -18.01 -12.36
C SER A 193 27.97 -19.07 -13.42
N LYS A 194 26.93 -19.85 -13.72
CA LYS A 194 26.99 -20.92 -14.72
C LYS A 194 27.33 -20.42 -16.12
N HIS A 195 26.80 -19.26 -16.50
CA HIS A 195 27.15 -18.65 -17.78
C HIS A 195 28.61 -18.15 -17.81
N ALA A 196 29.11 -17.60 -16.70
CA ALA A 196 30.51 -17.18 -16.55
C ALA A 196 31.49 -18.36 -16.56
N GLU A 197 31.06 -19.53 -16.07
CA GLU A 197 31.79 -20.80 -16.15
C GLU A 197 31.80 -21.41 -17.58
N GLY A 198 31.19 -20.74 -18.55
CA GLY A 198 31.18 -21.16 -19.96
C GLY A 198 30.07 -22.13 -20.32
N GLN A 199 29.11 -22.41 -19.43
CA GLN A 199 27.97 -23.24 -19.77
C GLN A 199 27.10 -22.59 -20.86
N THR A 200 26.64 -23.40 -21.80
CA THR A 200 25.71 -22.93 -22.84
C THR A 200 24.34 -22.63 -22.24
N LEU A 201 23.59 -21.74 -22.89
CA LEU A 201 22.22 -21.41 -22.48
C LEU A 201 21.30 -22.65 -22.45
N GLN A 202 21.60 -23.64 -23.29
CA GLN A 202 20.88 -24.92 -23.32
C GLN A 202 21.20 -25.76 -22.08
N ALA A 203 22.48 -25.94 -21.75
CA ALA A 203 22.89 -26.67 -20.55
C ALA A 203 22.30 -26.07 -19.27
N ILE A 204 22.30 -24.73 -19.15
CA ILE A 204 21.67 -24.03 -18.02
C ILE A 204 20.15 -24.28 -17.98
N ALA A 205 19.48 -24.28 -19.14
CA ALA A 205 18.04 -24.53 -19.20
C ALA A 205 17.69 -25.98 -18.79
N ASP A 206 18.48 -26.94 -19.25
CA ASP A 206 18.30 -28.35 -18.94
C ASP A 206 18.54 -28.61 -17.45
N GLU A 207 19.61 -28.05 -16.88
CA GLU A 207 19.89 -28.16 -15.45
C GLU A 207 18.78 -27.53 -14.59
N LEU A 208 18.27 -26.35 -14.97
CA LEU A 208 17.13 -25.75 -14.28
C LEU A 208 15.89 -26.64 -14.34
N ASN A 209 15.65 -27.31 -15.48
CA ASN A 209 14.52 -28.22 -15.63
C ASN A 209 14.67 -29.50 -14.80
N GLU A 210 15.87 -30.06 -14.74
CA GLU A 210 16.25 -31.23 -13.94
C GLU A 210 16.12 -30.96 -12.45
N GLN A 211 16.54 -29.77 -12.00
CA GLN A 211 16.37 -29.30 -10.62
C GLN A 211 14.90 -28.97 -10.27
N GLY A 212 13.97 -29.16 -11.21
CA GLY A 212 12.54 -28.95 -10.99
C GLY A 212 12.10 -27.49 -11.08
N HIS A 213 12.99 -26.55 -11.42
CA HIS A 213 12.58 -25.17 -11.66
C HIS A 213 11.64 -25.10 -12.87
N ARG A 214 10.64 -24.24 -12.76
CA ARG A 214 9.69 -23.94 -13.83
C ARG A 214 9.59 -22.44 -14.01
N THR A 215 9.28 -22.00 -15.21
CA THR A 215 8.99 -20.59 -15.46
C THR A 215 7.76 -20.14 -14.70
N ARG A 216 7.56 -18.82 -14.55
CA ARG A 216 6.38 -18.20 -13.91
C ARG A 216 5.03 -18.69 -14.49
N ARG A 217 5.01 -19.22 -15.71
CA ARG A 217 3.81 -19.78 -16.35
C ARG A 217 3.71 -21.31 -16.23
N GLY A 218 4.54 -21.94 -15.40
CA GLY A 218 4.57 -23.39 -15.20
C GLY A 218 5.16 -24.17 -16.37
N ARG A 219 5.88 -23.51 -17.29
CA ARG A 219 6.52 -24.17 -18.45
C ARG A 219 7.98 -24.49 -18.15
N SER A 220 8.53 -25.48 -18.83
CA SER A 220 9.97 -25.79 -18.82
C SER A 220 10.80 -24.60 -19.31
N TRP A 221 12.02 -24.54 -18.80
CA TRP A 221 13.06 -23.59 -19.19
C TRP A 221 13.54 -23.87 -20.60
N THR A 222 13.74 -22.79 -21.36
CA THR A 222 14.35 -22.82 -22.69
C THR A 222 15.56 -21.88 -22.73
N PRO A 223 16.50 -22.05 -23.68
CA PRO A 223 17.66 -21.15 -23.82
C PRO A 223 17.27 -19.67 -23.93
N VAL A 224 16.15 -19.39 -24.61
CA VAL A 224 15.63 -18.03 -24.76
C VAL A 224 15.22 -17.42 -23.42
N GLN A 225 14.68 -18.23 -22.50
CA GLN A 225 14.28 -17.78 -21.18
C GLN A 225 15.50 -17.55 -20.29
N VAL A 226 16.50 -18.42 -20.36
CA VAL A 226 17.80 -18.23 -19.70
C VAL A 226 18.48 -16.94 -20.17
N MET A 227 18.54 -16.71 -21.49
CA MET A 227 19.07 -15.47 -22.06
C MET A 227 18.31 -14.23 -21.58
N ARG A 228 16.97 -14.30 -21.49
CA ARG A 228 16.15 -13.19 -20.97
C ARG A 228 16.36 -12.93 -19.48
N VAL A 229 16.73 -13.94 -18.71
CA VAL A 229 17.08 -13.81 -17.29
C VAL A 229 18.47 -13.18 -17.16
N LEU A 230 19.45 -13.65 -17.93
CA LEU A 230 20.80 -13.08 -17.99
C LEU A 230 20.80 -11.60 -18.38
N ARG A 231 20.07 -11.21 -19.44
CA ARG A 231 19.93 -9.81 -19.88
C ARG A 231 19.26 -8.88 -18.87
N ARG A 232 18.67 -9.42 -17.79
CA ARG A 232 18.07 -8.65 -16.70
C ARG A 232 18.95 -8.63 -15.46
N ALA A 233 19.92 -9.54 -15.37
CA ALA A 233 20.87 -9.67 -14.25
C ALA A 233 22.14 -8.82 -14.43
N GLY A 234 22.26 -8.11 -15.56
CA GLY A 234 23.26 -7.10 -15.89
C GLY A 234 22.60 -5.97 -16.68
#